data_AF-A0A1F3YJB7-F1
#
_entry.id   AF-A0A1F3YJB7-F1
#
_cell.length_a   1.000
_cell.length_b   1.000
_cell.length_c   1.000
_cell.angle_alpha   90.00
_cell.angle_beta   90.00
_cell.angle_gamma   90.00
#
_symmetry.space_group_name_H-M   'P 1'
#
loop_
_entity.id
_entity.type
_entity.pdbx_description
1 polymer ?
#
loop_
_entity_poly.entity_id
_entity_poly.type
_entity_poly.pdbx_seq_one_letter_code
_entity_poly.pdbx_strand_id
1 'polypeptide(L)' 'MSNTKVSTFSATLRDLAMLEAVAKYHGLNKSATIASLVRKEFWRVFPGGTAKIKPDHGAKVEA' A
#
# COMPACT_ATOMS: atom_id res chain seq x y z
N MET A 1 10.88 21.46 0.19
CA MET A 1 10.35 20.31 0.96
C MET A 1 8.92 20.07 0.51
N SER A 2 8.64 18.96 -0.17
CA SER A 2 7.26 18.61 -0.55
C SER A 2 6.45 18.37 0.72
N ASN A 3 5.33 19.08 0.86
CA ASN A 3 4.45 18.99 2.02
C ASN A 3 3.84 17.57 2.07
N THR A 4 4.49 16.66 2.80
CA THR A 4 4.06 15.26 2.85
C THR A 4 2.87 15.19 3.79
N LYS A 5 1.68 14.94 3.22
CA LYS A 5 0.46 14.80 4.01
C LYS A 5 0.56 13.53 4.86
N VAL A 6 0.64 13.71 6.18
CA VAL A 6 0.58 12.58 7.12
C VAL A 6 -0.88 12.18 7.28
N SER A 7 -1.16 10.90 7.04
CA SER A 7 -2.46 10.29 7.30
C SER A 7 -2.30 9.24 8.39
N THR A 8 -3.18 9.28 9.39
CA THR A 8 -3.22 8.34 10.50
C THR A 8 -4.40 7.40 10.36
N PHE A 9 -4.24 6.18 10.84
CA PHE A 9 -5.29 5.17 10.92
C PHE A 9 -5.21 4.50 12.30
N SER A 10 -6.36 4.07 12.80
CA SER A 10 -6.42 3.31 14.07
C SER A 10 -6.08 1.86 13.81
N ALA A 11 -5.37 1.24 14.75
CA ALA A 11 -4.99 -0.16 14.70
C ALA A 11 -4.94 -0.74 16.12
N THR A 12 -5.22 -2.03 16.28
CA THR A 12 -4.98 -2.71 17.56
C THR A 12 -3.49 -2.93 17.78
N LEU A 13 -3.09 -3.23 19.02
CA LEU A 13 -1.70 -3.62 19.32
C LEU A 13 -1.27 -4.87 18.54
N ARG A 14 -2.22 -5.79 18.29
CA ARG A 14 -1.99 -7.00 17.51
C ARG A 14 -1.69 -6.66 16.05
N ASP A 15 -2.47 -5.78 15.44
CA ASP A 15 -2.27 -5.33 14.06
C ASP A 15 -0.92 -4.64 13.90
N LEU A 16 -0.52 -3.84 14.89
CA LEU A 16 0.79 -3.18 14.88
C LEU A 16 1.96 -4.17 14.94
N ALA A 17 1.84 -5.22 15.77
CA ALA A 17 2.84 -6.27 15.87
C ALA A 17 2.93 -7.10 14.58
N MET A 18 1.78 -7.44 13.98
CA MET A 18 1.71 -8.14 12.69
C MET A 18 2.36 -7.30 11.58
N LEU A 19 2.03 -6.00 11.50
CA LEU A 19 2.62 -5.09 10.53
C LEU A 19 4.13 -4.98 10.69
N GLU A 20 4.64 -4.96 11.92
CA GLU A 20 6.08 -4.95 12.18
C GLU A 20 6.79 -6.20 11.66
N ALA A 21 6.21 -7.37 11.89
CA ALA A 21 6.77 -8.63 11.40
C ALA A 21 6.85 -8.64 9.86
N VAL A 22 5.77 -8.23 9.19
CA VAL A 22 5.71 -8.14 7.71
C VAL A 22 6.71 -7.11 7.18
N ALA A 23 6.80 -5.94 7.82
CA ALA A 23 7.72 -4.88 7.43
C ALA A 23 9.18 -5.37 7.52
N LYS A 24 9.54 -6.02 8.63
CA LYS A 24 10.87 -6.62 8.83
C LYS A 24 11.18 -7.68 7.78
N TYR A 25 10.23 -8.58 7.49
CA TYR A 25 10.39 -9.63 6.49
C TYR A 25 10.69 -9.08 5.09
N HIS A 26 10.06 -7.97 4.71
CA HIS A 26 10.26 -7.34 3.41
C HIS A 26 11.36 -6.26 3.38
N GLY A 27 12.05 -6.00 4.50
CA GLY A 27 13.05 -4.93 4.59
C GLY A 27 12.46 -3.52 4.39
N LEU A 28 11.19 -3.32 4.73
CA LEU A 28 10.47 -2.06 4.59
C LEU A 28 10.17 -1.43 5.95
N ASN A 29 9.88 -0.13 5.97
CA ASN A 29 9.25 0.49 7.14
C ASN A 29 7.72 0.25 7.13
N LYS A 30 7.05 0.49 8.27
CA LYS A 30 5.61 0.24 8.46
C LYS A 30 4.75 0.99 7.41
N SER A 31 5.02 2.28 7.17
CA SER A 31 4.28 3.10 6.20
C SER A 31 4.46 2.62 4.76
N ALA A 32 5.68 2.28 4.37
CA ALA A 32 6.00 1.74 3.05
C ALA A 32 5.34 0.38 2.84
N THR A 33 5.27 -0.44 3.89
CA THR A 33 4.58 -1.73 3.87
C THR A 33 3.09 -1.55 3.60
N ILE A 34 2.41 -0.66 4.34
CA ILE A 34 0.99 -0.35 4.10
C ILE A 34 0.77 0.17 2.69
N ALA A 35 1.55 1.15 2.25
CA ALA A 35 1.42 1.71 0.91
C ALA A 35 1.61 0.64 -0.17
N SER A 36 2.56 -0.28 0.01
CA SER A 36 2.76 -1.40 -0.91
C SER A 36 1.59 -2.38 -0.90
N LEU A 37 1.03 -2.70 0.26
CA LEU A 37 -0.12 -3.60 0.38
C LEU A 37 -1.36 -2.98 -0.28
N VAL A 38 -1.65 -1.72 0.02
CA VAL A 38 -2.75 -0.98 -0.59
C VAL A 38 -2.63 -0.96 -2.11
N ARG A 39 -1.44 -0.68 -2.66
CA ARG A 39 -1.22 -0.71 -4.12
C ARG A 39 -1.48 -2.11 -4.70
N LYS A 40 -0.96 -3.16 -4.07
CA LYS A 40 -1.17 -4.55 -4.53
C LYS A 40 -2.66 -4.94 -4.53
N GLU A 41 -3.34 -4.69 -3.42
CA GLU A 41 -4.77 -5.03 -3.29
C GLU A 41 -5.64 -4.18 -4.21
N PHE A 42 -5.30 -2.89 -4.40
CA PHE A 42 -6.01 -2.02 -5.33
C PHE A 42 -6.02 -2.59 -6.75
N TRP A 43 -4.86 -3.01 -7.27
CA TRP A 43 -4.77 -3.59 -8.61
C TRP A 43 -5.43 -4.96 -8.72
N ARG A 44 -5.46 -5.72 -7.63
CA ARG A 44 -6.19 -7.00 -7.59
C ARG A 44 -7.70 -6.81 -7.68
N VAL A 45 -8.24 -5.78 -7.03
CA VAL A 45 -9.68 -5.46 -7.07
C VAL A 45 -10.08 -4.82 -8.41
N PHE A 46 -9.19 -4.04 -9.02
CA PHE A 46 -9.44 -3.32 -10.28
C PHE A 46 -8.43 -3.72 -11.37
N PRO A 47 -8.50 -4.95 -11.91
CA PRO A 47 -7.51 -5.47 -12.86
C PRO A 47 -7.46 -4.70 -14.18
N GLY A 48 -8.60 -4.16 -14.65
CA GLY A 48 -8.72 -3.29 -15.83
C GLY A 48 -8.51 -1.79 -15.55
N GLY A 49 -8.10 -1.45 -14.34
CA GLY A 49 -7.99 -0.08 -13.84
C GLY A 49 -9.32 0.53 -13.41
N THR A 50 -9.22 1.65 -12.69
CA THR A 50 -10.40 2.48 -12.45
C THR A 50 -10.39 3.58 -13.49
N ALA A 51 -11.54 3.91 -14.08
CA ALA A 51 -11.64 4.93 -15.14
C ALA A 51 -11.05 6.30 -14.76
N LYS A 52 -10.79 6.56 -13.46
CA LYS A 52 -10.25 7.82 -12.92
C LYS A 52 -8.86 7.71 -12.29
N ILE A 53 -8.35 6.52 -11.96
CA ILE A 53 -7.03 6.36 -11.33
C ILE A 53 -6.10 5.70 -12.33
N LYS A 54 -5.12 6.48 -12.81
CA LYS A 54 -4.09 6.00 -13.72
C LYS A 54 -3.17 5.02 -12.99
N PRO A 55 -2.82 3.88 -13.61
CA PRO A 55 -1.82 2.98 -13.06
C PRO A 55 -0.47 3.64 -12.85
N ASP A 56 0.21 3.25 -11.78
CA ASP A 56 1.61 3.57 -11.61
C ASP A 56 2.41 2.98 -12.77
N HIS A 57 3.48 3.67 -13.16
CA HIS A 57 4.30 3.29 -14.31
C HIS A 57 4.84 1.85 -14.15
N GLY A 58 4.42 0.93 -15.04
CA GLY A 58 4.85 -0.47 -15.04
C GLY A 58 3.90 -1.46 -14.35
N ALA A 59 2.77 -1.01 -13.81
CA ALA A 59 1.71 -1.93 -13.35
C ALA A 59 1.10 -2.67 -14.56
N LYS A 60 1.15 -4.00 -14.54
CA LYS A 60 0.43 -4.83 -15.53
C LYS A 60 -1.06 -4.76 -15.24
N VAL A 61 -1.79 -4.09 -16.14
CA VAL A 61 -3.25 -4.09 -16.19
C VAL A 61 -3.60 -5.21 -17.17
N GLU A 62 -4.14 -6.32 -16.66
CA GLU A 62 -4.65 -7.38 -17.53
C GLU A 62 -6.04 -6.95 -18.01
N ALA A 63 -6.20 -6.88 -19.34
CA ALA A 63 -7.41 -6.44 -20.03
C ALA A 63 -8.43 -7.57 -20.19
#